data_AF-A0A2S8B402-F1
#
_entry.id   AF-A0A2S8B402-F1
#
_cell.length_a   1.000
_cell.length_b   1.000
_cell.length_c   1.000
_cell.angle_alpha   90.00
_cell.angle_beta   90.00
_cell.angle_gamma   90.00
#
_symmetry.space_group_name_H-M   'P 1'
#
loop_
_entity.id
_entity.type
_entity.pdbx_description
1 polymer ?
#
loop_
_entity_poly.entity_id
_entity_poly.type
_entity_poly.pdbx_seq_one_letter_code
_entity_poly.pdbx_strand_id
1 'polypeptide(L)'
;MIRTLTLSLASALFLAASPATARVERDQDNMRNAAAQGQVIPLNRLVAEVKARPPYNGMTYLGGPQFDARRMIYALKFMDGSQVVIVYVDARTGRIVGRKP
;
A
#
# COMPACT_ATOMS: atom_id res chain seq x y z
N MET A 1 -30.07 -0.90 60.95
CA MET A 1 -29.11 -2.02 61.08
C MET A 1 -28.97 -2.67 59.70
N ILE A 2 -27.76 -2.62 59.12
CA ILE A 2 -27.18 -3.64 58.21
C ILE A 2 -27.87 -3.75 56.80
N ARG A 3 -27.24 -3.82 55.62
CA ARG A 3 -25.94 -4.31 55.11
C ARG A 3 -25.65 -3.61 53.78
N THR A 4 -24.38 -3.39 53.49
CA THR A 4 -23.82 -2.95 52.20
C THR A 4 -24.01 -3.99 51.10
N LEU A 5 -24.17 -3.55 49.84
CA LEU A 5 -23.87 -4.37 48.66
C LEU A 5 -23.21 -3.50 47.57
N THR A 6 -21.98 -3.88 47.25
CA THR A 6 -21.08 -3.45 46.17
C THR A 6 -21.55 -3.95 44.79
N LEU A 7 -21.24 -3.20 43.73
CA LEU A 7 -20.96 -3.59 42.31
C LEU A 7 -21.35 -2.41 41.41
N SER A 8 -20.71 -2.05 40.30
CA SER A 8 -19.39 -2.32 39.74
C SER A 8 -19.23 -1.35 38.58
N LEU A 9 -18.03 -0.80 38.49
CA LEU A 9 -17.33 -0.26 37.33
C LEU A 9 -17.90 -0.66 35.95
N ALA A 10 -18.29 0.32 35.11
CA ALA A 10 -18.62 0.09 33.70
C ALA A 10 -17.87 1.08 32.80
N SER A 11 -16.69 0.61 32.39
CA SER A 11 -15.95 0.84 31.14
C SER A 11 -16.05 2.19 30.41
N ALA A 12 -14.95 2.92 30.47
CA ALA A 12 -14.53 3.85 29.44
C ALA A 12 -14.41 3.12 28.09
N LEU A 13 -15.14 3.58 27.07
CA LEU A 13 -14.91 3.16 25.68
C LEU A 13 -13.53 3.67 25.25
N PHE A 14 -12.55 2.78 25.25
CA PHE A 14 -11.29 2.99 24.54
C PHE A 14 -11.59 3.11 23.04
N LEU A 15 -11.33 4.29 22.47
CA LEU A 15 -11.18 4.47 21.03
C LEU A 15 -10.03 3.55 20.58
N ALA A 16 -10.37 2.47 19.89
CA ALA A 16 -9.40 1.61 19.23
C ALA A 16 -8.72 2.39 18.09
N ALA A 17 -7.60 3.03 18.40
CA ALA A 17 -6.66 3.53 17.40
C ALA A 17 -6.18 2.33 16.56
N SER A 18 -6.72 2.19 15.36
CA SER A 18 -6.39 1.10 14.45
C SER A 18 -4.95 1.27 13.93
N PRO A 19 -4.00 0.34 14.19
CA PRO A 19 -2.59 0.50 13.82
C PRO A 19 -2.29 0.23 12.33
N ALA A 20 -3.31 0.21 11.47
CA ALA A 20 -3.17 -0.19 10.07
C ALA A 20 -2.40 0.83 9.21
N THR A 21 -2.52 2.12 9.50
CA THR A 21 -1.85 3.20 8.74
C THR A 21 -0.35 3.26 9.03
N ALA A 22 0.05 3.11 10.29
CA ALA A 22 1.46 3.16 10.69
C ALA A 22 2.31 1.99 10.16
N ARG A 23 1.69 0.87 9.77
CA ARG A 23 2.41 -0.26 9.16
C ARG A 23 2.73 0.00 7.69
N VAL A 24 1.76 0.54 6.94
CA VAL A 24 1.91 0.86 5.52
C VAL A 24 2.96 1.96 5.30
N GLU A 25 2.98 2.97 6.17
CA GLU A 25 3.94 4.08 6.08
C GLU A 25 5.38 3.61 6.34
N ARG A 26 5.60 2.78 7.38
CA ARG A 26 6.92 2.19 7.66
C ARG A 26 7.42 1.27 6.54
N ASP A 27 6.53 0.49 5.93
CA ASP A 27 6.90 -0.36 4.79
C ASP A 27 7.30 0.48 3.56
N GLN A 28 6.67 1.64 3.34
CA GLN A 28 7.08 2.58 2.28
C GLN A 28 8.43 3.24 2.55
N ASP A 29 8.72 3.64 3.78
CA ASP A 29 10.01 4.27 4.12
C ASP A 29 11.16 3.26 4.03
N ASN A 30 10.94 2.02 4.48
CA ASN A 30 11.91 0.94 4.30
C ASN A 30 12.16 0.64 2.81
N MET A 31 11.13 0.74 1.96
CA MET A 31 11.27 0.61 0.50
C MET A 31 12.04 1.77 -0.13
N ARG A 32 11.79 3.02 0.30
CA ARG A 32 12.58 4.19 -0.16
C ARG A 32 14.05 3.99 0.18
N ASN A 33 14.34 3.44 1.36
CA ASN A 33 15.69 3.10 1.77
C ASN A 33 16.28 1.95 0.92
N ALA A 34 15.53 0.89 0.64
CA ALA A 34 15.97 -0.22 -0.23
C ALA A 34 16.23 0.24 -1.67
N ALA A 35 15.40 1.14 -2.20
CA ALA A 35 15.60 1.78 -3.50
C ALA A 35 16.84 2.67 -3.50
N ALA A 36 17.06 3.44 -2.43
CA ALA A 36 18.26 4.25 -2.26
C ALA A 36 19.54 3.40 -2.18
N GLN A 37 19.43 2.17 -1.65
CA GLN A 37 20.52 1.19 -1.63
C GLN A 37 20.66 0.40 -2.94
N GLY A 38 19.89 0.73 -3.99
CA GLY A 38 19.97 0.08 -5.30
C GLY A 38 19.41 -1.34 -5.37
N GLN A 39 18.66 -1.78 -4.35
CA GLN A 39 18.10 -3.13 -4.29
C GLN A 39 16.80 -3.29 -5.10
N VAL A 40 16.12 -2.18 -5.35
CA VAL A 40 14.88 -2.10 -6.15
C VAL A 40 14.86 -0.84 -6.99
N ILE A 41 14.13 -0.87 -8.10
CA ILE A 41 13.88 0.30 -8.93
C ILE A 41 13.02 1.30 -8.14
N PRO A 42 13.38 2.59 -8.11
CA PRO A 42 12.56 3.62 -7.48
C PRO A 42 11.13 3.63 -8.02
N LEU A 43 10.16 3.75 -7.11
CA LEU A 43 8.72 3.72 -7.43
C LEU A 43 8.35 4.72 -8.53
N ASN A 44 8.88 5.94 -8.48
CA ASN A 44 8.63 6.98 -9.48
C ASN A 44 9.08 6.53 -10.89
N ARG A 45 10.24 5.86 -10.99
CA ARG A 45 10.72 5.30 -12.25
C ARG A 45 9.81 4.17 -12.73
N LEU A 46 9.41 3.26 -11.84
CA LEU A 46 8.46 2.18 -12.18
C LEU A 46 7.14 2.72 -12.73
N VAL A 47 6.56 3.74 -12.08
CA VAL A 47 5.33 4.39 -12.55
C VAL A 47 5.54 5.03 -13.92
N ALA A 48 6.65 5.73 -14.14
CA ALA A 48 6.97 6.33 -15.43
C ALA A 48 7.13 5.28 -16.54
N GLU A 49 7.82 4.18 -16.27
CA GLU A 49 8.01 3.08 -17.23
C GLU A 49 6.69 2.38 -17.58
N VAL A 50 5.80 2.18 -16.62
CA VAL A 50 4.46 1.64 -16.89
C VAL A 50 3.66 2.62 -17.75
N LYS A 51 3.63 3.91 -17.38
CA LYS A 51 2.94 4.96 -18.15
C LYS A 51 3.51 5.18 -19.55
N ALA A 52 4.74 4.77 -19.84
CA ALA A 52 5.29 4.84 -21.19
C ALA A 52 4.75 3.73 -22.12
N ARG A 53 4.11 2.68 -21.59
CA ARG A 53 3.67 1.51 -22.34
C ARG A 53 2.17 1.54 -22.62
N PRO A 54 1.72 1.23 -23.86
CA PRO A 54 0.32 0.93 -24.11
C PRO A 54 -0.14 -0.35 -23.38
N PRO A 55 -1.38 -0.43 -22.87
CA PRO A 55 -2.43 0.61 -22.87
C PRO A 55 -2.35 1.57 -21.67
N TYR A 56 -1.36 1.43 -20.79
CA TYR A 56 -1.27 2.16 -19.53
C TYR A 56 -0.93 3.66 -19.69
N ASN A 57 -0.42 4.05 -20.86
CA ASN A 57 -0.12 5.42 -21.22
C ASN A 57 -1.35 6.35 -21.25
N GLY A 58 -2.55 5.80 -21.46
CA GLY A 58 -3.82 6.53 -21.33
C GLY A 58 -4.37 6.59 -19.90
N MET A 59 -3.77 5.85 -18.96
CA MET A 59 -4.31 5.70 -17.61
C MET A 59 -3.69 6.68 -16.61
N THR A 60 -4.47 7.06 -15.59
CA THR A 60 -4.03 7.97 -14.53
C THR A 60 -3.58 7.19 -13.30
N TYR A 61 -2.31 7.32 -12.90
CA TYR A 61 -1.82 6.70 -11.67
C TYR A 61 -2.47 7.35 -10.44
N LEU A 62 -3.01 6.52 -9.53
CA LEU A 62 -3.78 6.96 -8.36
C LEU A 62 -2.95 7.09 -7.07
N GLY A 63 -1.67 6.73 -7.10
CA GLY A 63 -0.86 6.68 -5.88
C GLY A 63 -1.16 5.44 -5.01
N GLY A 64 -0.71 5.50 -3.76
CA GLY A 64 -0.92 4.46 -2.76
C GLY A 64 -0.53 3.04 -3.23
N PRO A 65 0.70 2.84 -3.74
CA PRO A 65 1.12 1.52 -4.20
C PRO A 65 1.25 0.58 -3.01
N GLN A 66 0.90 -0.69 -3.24
CA GLN A 66 1.17 -1.74 -2.27
C GLN A 66 2.39 -2.52 -2.72
N PHE A 67 3.24 -2.91 -1.77
CA PHE A 67 4.42 -3.70 -2.06
C PHE A 67 4.36 -5.05 -1.33
N ASP A 68 4.54 -6.12 -2.10
CA ASP A 68 4.71 -7.47 -1.56
C ASP A 68 6.20 -7.81 -1.52
N ALA A 69 6.79 -7.73 -0.33
CA ALA A 69 8.21 -7.99 -0.12
C ALA A 69 8.62 -9.45 -0.33
N ARG A 70 7.69 -10.39 -0.17
CA ARG A 70 7.98 -11.82 -0.40
C ARG A 70 8.13 -12.10 -1.88
N ARG A 71 7.33 -11.42 -2.70
CA ARG A 71 7.30 -11.61 -4.15
C ARG A 71 8.09 -10.56 -4.92
N MET A 72 8.53 -9.50 -4.25
CA MET A 72 9.16 -8.32 -4.85
C MET A 72 8.27 -7.65 -5.91
N ILE A 73 6.97 -7.53 -5.62
CA ILE A 73 5.98 -6.98 -6.57
C ILE A 73 5.35 -5.71 -6.02
N TYR A 74 5.33 -4.67 -6.85
CA TYR A 74 4.46 -3.51 -6.66
C TYR A 74 3.10 -3.73 -7.30
N ALA A 75 2.04 -3.42 -6.57
CA ALA A 75 0.69 -3.25 -7.08
C ALA A 75 0.42 -1.75 -7.25
N LEU A 76 0.52 -1.28 -8.48
CA LEU A 76 0.30 0.11 -8.87
C LEU A 76 -1.15 0.30 -9.30
N LYS A 77 -1.85 1.29 -8.73
CA LYS A 77 -3.25 1.57 -9.07
C LYS A 77 -3.34 2.63 -10.15
N PHE A 78 -4.09 2.35 -11.19
CA PHE A 78 -4.36 3.24 -12.30
C PHE A 78 -5.86 3.41 -12.49
N MET A 79 -6.27 4.54 -13.04
CA MET A 79 -7.63 4.83 -13.49
C MET A 79 -7.65 4.76 -15.01
N ASP A 80 -8.48 3.88 -15.54
CA ASP A 80 -8.78 3.73 -16.96
C ASP A 80 -10.24 4.11 -17.19
N GLY A 81 -10.48 5.36 -17.62
CA GLY A 81 -11.81 5.95 -17.65
C GLY A 81 -12.44 6.00 -16.26
N SER A 82 -13.41 5.10 -16.00
CA SER A 82 -14.11 4.95 -14.72
C SER A 82 -13.71 3.69 -13.94
N GLN A 83 -12.74 2.91 -14.44
CA GLN A 83 -12.31 1.65 -13.85
C GLN A 83 -10.94 1.76 -13.19
N VAL A 84 -10.79 1.19 -11.99
CA VAL A 84 -9.49 1.06 -11.31
C VAL A 84 -8.78 -0.18 -11.84
N VAL A 85 -7.64 -0.02 -12.49
CA VAL A 85 -6.78 -1.13 -12.90
C VAL A 85 -5.57 -1.23 -11.98
N ILE A 86 -5.38 -2.38 -11.35
CA ILE A 86 -4.17 -2.71 -10.58
C ILE A 86 -3.16 -3.37 -11.51
N VAL A 87 -1.99 -2.76 -11.66
CA VAL A 87 -0.87 -3.28 -12.45
C VAL A 87 0.19 -3.83 -11.50
N TYR A 88 0.53 -5.09 -11.67
CA TYR A 88 1.56 -5.76 -10.90
C TYR A 88 2.90 -5.65 -11.62
N VAL A 89 3.92 -5.12 -10.93
CA VAL A 89 5.23 -4.83 -11.50
C VAL A 89 6.32 -5.43 -10.62
N ASP A 90 7.26 -6.13 -11.22
CA ASP A 90 8.47 -6.60 -10.55
C ASP A 90 9.32 -5.41 -10.11
N ALA A 91 9.60 -5.31 -8.82
CA ALA A 91 10.32 -4.18 -8.23
C ALA A 91 11.82 -4.15 -8.59
N ARG A 92 12.40 -5.27 -9.02
CA ARG A 92 13.82 -5.34 -9.39
C ARG A 92 14.04 -5.01 -10.85
N THR A 93 13.11 -5.41 -11.71
CA THR A 93 13.30 -5.31 -13.17
C THR A 93 12.34 -4.33 -13.87
N GLY A 94 11.29 -3.87 -13.19
CA GLY A 94 10.24 -3.04 -13.81
C GLY A 94 9.34 -3.79 -14.79
N ARG A 95 9.41 -5.13 -14.80
CA ARG A 95 8.60 -5.95 -15.70
C ARG A 95 7.18 -6.03 -15.17
N ILE A 96 6.20 -5.78 -16.03
CA ILE A 96 4.79 -6.01 -15.72
C ILE A 96 4.56 -7.52 -15.66
N VAL A 97 4.10 -8.02 -14.52
CA VAL A 97 3.86 -9.45 -14.27
C VAL A 97 2.37 -9.81 -14.30
N GLY A 98 1.49 -8.82 -14.32
CA GLY A 98 0.05 -9.01 -14.47
C GLY A 98 -0.73 -7.72 -14.29
N ARG A 99 -2.04 -7.81 -14.50
CA ARG A 99 -2.99 -6.72 -14.19
C ARG A 99 -4.33 -7.29 -13.74
N LYS A 100 -5.09 -6.50 -13.00
CA LYS A 100 -6.48 -6.79 -12.63
C LYS A 100 -7.33 -5.51 -12.77
N PRO A 101 -8.52 -5.60 -13.38
CA PRO A 101 -9.49 -4.51 -13.41
C PRO A 101 -10.21 -4.33 -12.05
#